data_AF-A0AAI8VNZ6-F1
#
_entry.id   AF-A0AAI8VNZ6-F1
#
_cell.length_a   1.000
_cell.length_b   1.000
_cell.length_c   1.000
_cell.angle_alpha   90.00
_cell.angle_beta   90.00
_cell.angle_gamma   90.00
#
_symmetry.space_group_name_H-M   'P 1'
#
loop_
_entity.id
_entity.type
_entity.pdbx_description
1 polymer ?
#
loop_
_entity_poly.entity_id
_entity_poly.type
_entity_poly.pdbx_seq_one_letter_code
_entity_poly.pdbx_strand_id
1 'polypeptide(L)'
;MRLSWPRANDRKRAILGKPTTTRVDGGLTFPVRIVNTSSWDIECHHYLISSDSLACPPRKVPQPMSWSPVKTDTDSDLLQYFKVVVSDSLTTVRPEMATLRDVLMPMALSNAPLSEAVLQSLLALSSLHRHGLQSHAARAKLSALSALATSARSGVGAHEVSPHVAALMLLCCFEIQEASDTSSQWLHYVSSVKSLLGAVQPNLLGQDSQMAVLLCWVSYHDVMSRFSLHHWRTRSSAKEMLLGGLGIPAPQPDTSRALMTSSTRFPCVAMLKMAAEIFNVVLEPDEARSRGIDIQNLLTVLEQKLTSFPLPAEPAVDSAHGGRAMLSEDLATMAIFQLTLLVYLERAAGGPPAQSGKMKSRLKRAFAMFARLETFQRQFPLLILGCEARTDADRIVVLDLIARTERDTGVRSLQGTKALLQSFWAQDDLAETGVAYIDKFNAVFSSSDILPAFV
;
A
#
# COMPACT_ATOMS: atom_id res chain seq x y z
N MET A 1 -16.80 -23.99 -36.52
CA MET A 1 -16.28 -22.93 -37.43
C MET A 1 -14.81 -23.20 -37.71
N ARG A 2 -14.42 -23.37 -38.98
CA ARG A 2 -13.01 -23.48 -39.37
C ARG A 2 -12.45 -22.07 -39.61
N LEU A 3 -11.55 -21.63 -38.76
CA LEU A 3 -10.76 -20.41 -38.99
C LEU A 3 -9.74 -20.72 -40.09
N SER A 4 -9.71 -19.89 -41.13
CA SER A 4 -8.71 -19.96 -42.19
C SER A 4 -7.82 -18.73 -42.13
N TRP A 5 -6.51 -18.92 -42.35
CA TRP A 5 -5.54 -17.84 -42.35
C TRP A 5 -5.68 -16.95 -43.59
N PRO A 6 -5.48 -15.61 -43.48
CA PRO A 6 -5.62 -14.71 -44.63
C PRO A 6 -4.56 -15.01 -45.70
N ARG A 7 -4.99 -14.96 -46.97
CA ARG A 7 -4.06 -15.07 -48.11
C ARG A 7 -3.34 -13.74 -48.30
N ALA A 8 -2.14 -13.78 -48.87
CA ALA A 8 -1.21 -12.64 -49.01
C ALA A 8 -1.79 -11.37 -49.68
N ASN A 9 -2.96 -11.46 -50.34
CA ASN A 9 -3.59 -10.35 -51.06
C ASN A 9 -4.90 -9.83 -50.42
N ASP A 10 -5.22 -10.22 -49.19
CA ASP A 10 -6.44 -9.75 -48.52
C ASP A 10 -6.26 -8.33 -47.96
N ARG A 11 -6.75 -7.33 -48.71
CA ARG A 11 -6.66 -5.90 -48.37
C ARG A 11 -7.67 -5.45 -47.29
N LYS A 12 -8.55 -6.32 -46.80
CA LYS A 12 -9.65 -5.91 -45.92
C LYS A 12 -9.31 -5.87 -44.44
N ARG A 13 -8.14 -6.39 -44.00
CA ARG A 13 -7.73 -6.36 -42.57
C ARG A 13 -6.21 -6.32 -42.39
N ALA A 14 -5.53 -5.29 -42.90
CA ALA A 14 -4.17 -4.98 -42.45
C ALA A 14 -3.81 -3.52 -42.79
N ILE A 15 -3.80 -2.64 -41.78
CA ILE A 15 -3.02 -1.42 -41.86
C ILE A 15 -1.61 -1.82 -41.41
N LEU A 16 -0.77 -2.23 -42.35
CA LEU A 16 0.66 -2.36 -42.11
C LEU A 16 1.25 -0.95 -42.07
N GLY A 17 1.49 -0.44 -40.86
CA GLY A 17 2.30 0.77 -40.68
C GLY A 17 3.65 0.55 -41.34
N LYS A 18 3.96 1.33 -42.38
CA LYS A 18 5.31 1.36 -42.97
C LYS A 18 6.26 1.89 -41.89
N PRO A 19 7.33 1.18 -41.54
CA PRO A 19 8.33 1.75 -40.64
C PRO A 19 9.04 2.87 -41.40
N THR A 20 8.67 4.11 -41.11
CA THR A 20 9.49 5.26 -41.51
C THR A 20 10.78 5.16 -40.72
N THR A 21 11.85 4.74 -41.39
CA THR A 21 13.24 4.90 -40.96
C THR A 21 13.64 6.37 -41.00
N THR A 22 12.90 7.21 -40.29
CA THR A 22 13.36 8.53 -39.89
C THR A 22 13.99 8.35 -38.51
N ARG A 23 15.32 8.41 -38.46
CA ARG A 23 16.05 8.69 -37.21
C ARG A 23 15.47 10.01 -36.67
N VAL A 24 14.57 9.90 -35.70
CA VAL A 24 14.15 11.03 -34.89
C VAL A 24 15.19 11.13 -33.78
N ASP A 25 16.00 12.17 -33.84
CA ASP A 25 16.83 12.60 -32.71
C ASP A 25 15.95 12.77 -31.47
N GLY A 26 16.30 12.06 -30.39
CA GLY A 26 16.27 12.52 -29.00
C GLY A 26 15.04 13.24 -28.42
N GLY A 27 13.87 13.20 -29.05
CA GLY A 27 12.65 13.77 -28.50
C GLY A 27 12.04 12.84 -27.46
N LEU A 28 11.98 13.28 -26.20
CA LEU A 28 11.26 12.65 -25.09
C LEU A 28 9.91 12.09 -25.57
N THR A 29 9.85 10.80 -25.84
CA THR A 29 8.60 10.09 -26.08
C THR A 29 7.84 10.11 -24.77
N PHE A 30 6.88 11.02 -24.63
CA PHE A 30 5.89 10.92 -23.56
C PHE A 30 5.23 9.54 -23.68
N PRO A 31 5.30 8.68 -22.65
CA PRO A 31 4.64 7.39 -22.72
C PRO A 31 3.16 7.66 -22.95
N VAL A 32 2.61 7.07 -24.01
CA VAL A 32 1.20 7.18 -24.39
C VAL A 32 0.34 6.84 -23.17
N ARG A 33 -0.39 7.83 -22.64
CA ARG A 33 -1.19 7.72 -21.40
C ARG A 33 -2.59 7.23 -21.68
N ILE A 34 -2.70 6.17 -22.47
CA ILE A 34 -3.99 5.57 -22.80
C ILE A 34 -4.29 4.46 -21.80
N VAL A 35 -5.47 4.50 -21.20
CA VAL A 35 -6.03 3.38 -20.45
C VAL A 35 -6.60 2.42 -21.48
N ASN A 36 -6.02 1.24 -21.60
CA ASN A 36 -6.50 0.20 -22.51
C ASN A 36 -7.41 -0.76 -21.75
N THR A 37 -8.62 -0.97 -22.26
CA THR A 37 -9.51 -2.03 -21.78
C THR A 37 -9.06 -3.37 -22.37
N SER A 38 -8.74 -4.33 -21.50
CA SER A 38 -8.33 -5.68 -21.90
C SER A 38 -9.51 -6.65 -21.94
N SER A 39 -9.31 -7.86 -22.49
CA SER A 39 -10.31 -8.93 -22.41
C SER A 39 -10.63 -9.31 -20.96
N TRP A 40 -9.62 -9.26 -20.07
CA TRP A 40 -9.82 -9.49 -18.64
C TRP A 40 -10.75 -8.45 -18.02
N ASP A 41 -10.61 -7.17 -18.37
CA ASP A 41 -11.49 -6.12 -17.83
C ASP A 41 -12.95 -6.33 -18.25
N ILE A 42 -13.18 -6.83 -19.48
CA ILE A 42 -14.52 -7.18 -19.97
C ILE A 42 -15.10 -8.39 -19.21
N GLU A 43 -14.30 -9.43 -18.99
CA GLU A 43 -14.73 -10.60 -18.21
C GLU A 43 -15.03 -10.23 -16.74
N CYS A 44 -14.18 -9.40 -16.13
CA CYS A 44 -14.40 -8.86 -14.80
C CYS A 44 -15.68 -8.01 -14.73
N HIS A 45 -15.97 -7.24 -15.78
CA HIS A 45 -17.21 -6.46 -15.86
C HIS A 45 -18.43 -7.38 -15.91
N HIS A 46 -18.40 -8.42 -16.75
CA HIS A 46 -19.47 -9.42 -16.79
C HIS A 46 -19.67 -10.11 -15.44
N TYR A 47 -18.59 -10.43 -14.73
CA TYR A 47 -18.67 -10.95 -13.35
C TYR A 47 -19.39 -9.98 -12.41
N LEU A 48 -19.05 -8.68 -12.46
CA LEU A 48 -19.63 -7.66 -11.58
C LEU A 48 -21.12 -7.41 -11.81
N ILE A 49 -21.61 -7.57 -13.04
CA ILE A 49 -23.04 -7.41 -13.38
C ILE A 49 -23.84 -8.71 -13.28
N SER A 50 -23.17 -9.87 -13.31
CA SER A 50 -23.83 -11.17 -13.24
C SER A 50 -24.16 -11.53 -11.80
N SER A 51 -25.40 -11.94 -11.55
CA SER A 51 -25.81 -12.46 -10.23
C SER A 51 -25.32 -13.90 -9.96
N ASP A 52 -24.68 -14.53 -10.95
CA ASP A 52 -24.16 -15.90 -10.85
C ASP A 52 -22.77 -15.96 -10.21
N SER A 53 -22.59 -16.93 -9.30
CA SER A 53 -21.46 -17.08 -8.37
C SER A 53 -20.13 -17.54 -9.01
N LEU A 54 -19.89 -17.26 -10.28
CA LEU A 54 -18.62 -17.57 -10.93
C LEU A 54 -17.53 -16.65 -10.38
N ALA A 55 -16.39 -17.19 -9.95
CA ALA A 55 -15.30 -16.37 -9.42
C ALA A 55 -14.71 -15.43 -10.50
N CYS A 56 -14.36 -14.19 -10.11
CA CYS A 56 -13.61 -13.27 -10.97
C CYS A 56 -12.35 -13.95 -11.53
N PRO A 57 -12.07 -13.89 -12.84
CA PRO A 57 -10.92 -14.56 -13.42
C PRO A 57 -9.61 -13.98 -12.88
N PRO A 58 -8.57 -14.81 -12.64
CA PRO A 58 -7.28 -14.31 -12.19
C PRO A 58 -6.62 -13.46 -13.29
N ARG A 59 -6.04 -12.34 -12.88
CA ARG A 59 -5.34 -11.43 -13.77
C ARG A 59 -3.86 -11.80 -13.80
N LYS A 60 -3.38 -12.23 -14.98
CA LYS A 60 -1.94 -12.38 -15.22
C LYS A 60 -1.34 -11.01 -15.52
N VAL A 61 -0.73 -10.38 -14.54
CA VAL A 61 0.07 -9.17 -14.76
C VAL A 61 1.45 -9.60 -15.25
N PRO A 62 1.90 -9.18 -16.45
CA PRO A 62 3.24 -9.51 -16.93
C PRO A 62 4.28 -8.95 -15.95
N GLN A 63 5.08 -9.84 -15.35
CA GLN A 63 6.20 -9.42 -14.53
C GLN A 63 7.32 -8.90 -15.41
N PRO A 64 7.89 -7.72 -15.12
CA PRO A 64 9.15 -7.31 -15.74
C PRO A 64 10.23 -8.33 -15.34
N MET A 65 10.80 -9.03 -16.32
CA MET A 65 12.02 -9.82 -16.05
C MET A 65 13.15 -8.84 -15.70
N SER A 66 13.52 -8.75 -14.42
CA SER A 66 14.69 -8.00 -14.02
C SER A 66 15.95 -8.80 -14.39
N TRP A 67 16.49 -8.53 -15.57
CA TRP A 67 17.84 -8.97 -15.91
C TRP A 67 18.85 -8.12 -15.15
N SER A 68 19.10 -8.49 -13.90
CA SER A 68 20.19 -7.91 -13.11
C SER A 68 21.40 -8.85 -13.19
N PRO A 69 22.57 -8.39 -13.65
CA PRO A 69 23.78 -9.18 -13.55
C PRO A 69 24.06 -9.51 -12.08
N VAL A 70 24.51 -10.74 -11.79
CA VAL A 70 24.89 -11.15 -10.44
C VAL A 70 26.03 -10.24 -9.96
N LYS A 71 25.72 -9.35 -9.00
CA LYS A 71 26.69 -8.49 -8.34
C LYS A 71 26.71 -8.84 -6.86
N THR A 72 27.90 -9.08 -6.34
CA THR A 72 28.16 -9.32 -4.93
C THR A 72 28.66 -8.01 -4.31
N ASP A 73 27.72 -7.18 -3.86
CA ASP A 73 28.07 -6.06 -2.97
C ASP A 73 28.58 -6.61 -1.64
N THR A 74 29.44 -5.84 -0.96
CA THR A 74 29.82 -6.16 0.42
C THR A 74 28.72 -5.72 1.39
N ASP A 75 28.70 -6.31 2.60
CA ASP A 75 27.76 -5.92 3.65
C ASP A 75 27.86 -4.42 3.99
N SER A 76 29.06 -3.85 3.90
CA SER A 76 29.30 -2.41 4.10
C SER A 76 28.61 -1.56 3.03
N ASP A 77 28.66 -1.99 1.76
CA ASP A 77 28.02 -1.27 0.66
C ASP A 77 26.49 -1.31 0.81
N LEU A 78 25.95 -2.47 1.19
CA LEU A 78 24.52 -2.65 1.42
C LEU A 78 24.03 -1.87 2.63
N LEU A 79 24.80 -1.81 3.71
CA LEU A 79 24.46 -1.01 4.89
C LEU A 79 24.47 0.50 4.58
N GLN A 80 25.45 0.97 3.80
CA GLN A 80 25.47 2.35 3.35
C GLN A 80 24.31 2.66 2.39
N TYR A 81 23.99 1.72 1.49
CA TYR A 81 22.82 1.82 0.62
C TYR A 81 21.51 1.85 1.42
N PHE A 82 21.40 1.05 2.48
CA PHE A 82 20.25 1.10 3.38
C PHE A 82 20.04 2.51 3.94
N LYS A 83 21.11 3.06 4.51
CA LYS A 83 21.12 4.35 5.20
C LYS A 83 20.71 5.52 4.30
N VAL A 84 21.04 5.45 3.01
CA VAL A 84 20.85 6.56 2.05
C VAL A 84 19.61 6.37 1.19
N VAL A 85 19.17 5.14 0.93
CA VAL A 85 18.15 4.84 -0.09
C VAL A 85 16.99 4.03 0.51
N VAL A 86 17.27 2.83 1.02
CA VAL A 86 16.21 1.90 1.43
C VAL A 86 15.41 2.44 2.61
N SER A 87 16.05 3.16 3.54
CA SER A 87 15.37 3.70 4.71
C SER A 87 14.23 4.66 4.34
N ASP A 88 14.34 5.37 3.23
CA ASP A 88 13.33 6.31 2.78
C ASP A 88 12.12 5.55 2.19
N SER A 89 12.37 4.42 1.52
CA SER A 89 11.33 3.51 1.03
C SER A 89 10.48 2.87 2.14
N LEU A 90 11.00 2.81 3.37
CA LEU A 90 10.29 2.28 4.55
C LEU A 90 9.32 3.28 5.18
N THR A 91 9.42 4.58 4.83
CA THR A 91 8.68 5.62 5.53
C THR A 91 7.19 5.60 5.13
N THR A 92 6.38 4.79 5.82
CA THR A 92 4.92 4.76 5.63
C THR A 92 4.22 5.88 6.41
N VAL A 93 4.86 6.34 7.49
CA VAL A 93 4.42 7.43 8.34
C VAL A 93 5.66 8.11 8.91
N ARG A 94 5.86 9.40 8.65
CA ARG A 94 6.96 10.17 9.25
C ARG A 94 6.44 10.84 10.53
N PRO A 95 6.78 10.37 11.74
CA PRO A 95 6.64 11.19 12.92
C PRO A 95 7.73 12.28 12.89
N GLU A 96 7.37 13.52 13.25
CA GLU A 96 8.24 14.72 13.20
C GLU A 96 9.58 14.61 13.99
N MET A 97 9.79 13.57 14.81
CA MET A 97 10.88 13.55 15.81
C MET A 97 11.96 12.48 15.59
N ALA A 98 11.73 11.40 14.84
CA ALA A 98 12.73 10.37 14.57
C ALA A 98 12.39 9.56 13.31
N THR A 99 13.36 9.36 12.41
CA THR A 99 13.17 8.49 11.25
C THR A 99 13.37 7.02 11.63
N LEU A 100 12.73 6.09 10.91
CA LEU A 100 12.95 4.64 11.10
C LEU A 100 14.44 4.29 11.02
N ARG A 101 15.19 4.96 10.14
CA ARG A 101 16.65 4.81 10.03
C ARG A 101 17.37 5.07 11.36
N ASP A 102 17.00 6.14 12.06
CA ASP A 102 17.66 6.57 13.30
C ASP A 102 17.38 5.62 14.46
N VAL A 103 16.33 4.80 14.35
CA VAL A 103 16.01 3.70 15.29
C VAL A 103 16.69 2.39 14.87
N LEU A 104 16.62 2.03 13.58
CA LEU A 104 17.08 0.74 13.08
C LEU A 104 18.61 0.63 13.02
N MET A 105 19.31 1.69 12.61
CA MET A 105 20.76 1.67 12.44
C MET A 105 21.51 1.42 13.76
N PRO A 106 21.23 2.14 14.86
CA PRO A 106 21.89 1.85 16.15
C PRO A 106 21.56 0.46 16.68
N MET A 107 20.33 -0.01 16.43
CA MET A 107 19.87 -1.32 16.89
C MET A 107 20.63 -2.45 16.19
N ALA A 108 20.79 -2.36 14.87
CA ALA A 108 21.55 -3.31 14.07
C ALA A 108 23.06 -3.34 14.39
N LEU A 109 23.62 -2.19 14.77
CA LEU A 109 25.05 -2.05 15.08
C LEU A 109 25.37 -2.21 16.56
N SER A 110 24.38 -2.53 17.40
CA SER A 110 24.59 -2.76 18.82
C SER A 110 25.25 -4.13 19.07
N ASN A 111 25.89 -4.29 20.23
CA ASN A 111 26.45 -5.58 20.65
C ASN A 111 25.39 -6.48 21.35
N ALA A 112 24.11 -6.18 21.19
CA ALA A 112 23.03 -6.95 21.82
C ALA A 112 22.82 -8.30 21.11
N PRO A 113 22.36 -9.36 21.79
CA PRO A 113 22.22 -10.70 21.19
C PRO A 113 21.37 -10.76 19.91
N LEU A 114 20.37 -9.87 19.79
CA LEU A 114 19.44 -9.83 18.65
C LEU A 114 19.75 -8.73 17.62
N SER A 115 20.82 -7.96 17.81
CA SER A 115 21.23 -6.95 16.82
C SER A 115 21.57 -7.59 15.47
N GLU A 116 22.16 -8.79 15.49
CA GLU A 116 22.49 -9.57 14.31
C GLU A 116 21.24 -9.88 13.46
N ALA A 117 20.11 -10.19 14.09
CA ALA A 117 18.87 -10.42 13.35
C ALA A 117 18.42 -9.15 12.61
N VAL A 118 18.53 -7.98 13.27
CA VAL A 118 18.18 -6.68 12.66
C VAL A 118 19.15 -6.37 11.52
N LEU A 119 20.45 -6.55 11.72
CA LEU A 119 21.48 -6.32 10.70
C LEU A 119 21.25 -7.21 9.47
N GLN A 120 21.04 -8.52 9.67
CA GLN A 120 20.79 -9.45 8.58
C GLN A 120 19.49 -9.12 7.83
N SER A 121 18.43 -8.69 8.53
CA SER A 121 17.20 -8.22 7.87
C SER A 121 17.42 -6.94 7.05
N LEU A 122 18.25 -6.00 7.53
CA LEU A 122 18.62 -4.79 6.79
C LEU A 122 19.39 -5.13 5.51
N LEU A 123 20.40 -6.01 5.61
CA LEU A 123 21.21 -6.44 4.47
C LEU A 123 20.36 -7.22 3.45
N ALA A 124 19.47 -8.10 3.93
CA ALA A 124 18.54 -8.83 3.09
C ALA A 124 17.66 -7.88 2.26
N LEU A 125 17.00 -6.93 2.93
CA LEU A 125 16.14 -5.95 2.27
C LEU A 125 16.92 -5.05 1.31
N SER A 126 18.13 -4.63 1.68
CA SER A 126 18.96 -3.76 0.84
C SER A 126 19.45 -4.48 -0.41
N SER A 127 19.87 -5.74 -0.27
CA SER A 127 20.24 -6.58 -1.40
C SER A 127 19.04 -6.82 -2.32
N LEU A 128 17.85 -7.05 -1.76
CA LEU A 128 16.62 -7.24 -2.53
C LEU A 128 16.24 -5.97 -3.30
N HIS A 129 16.21 -4.82 -2.62
CA HIS A 129 15.86 -3.55 -3.23
C HIS A 129 16.81 -3.16 -4.37
N ARG A 130 18.11 -3.41 -4.20
CA ARG A 130 19.13 -3.02 -5.17
C ARG A 130 19.26 -3.97 -6.35
N HIS A 131 19.19 -5.28 -6.10
CA HIS A 131 19.59 -6.31 -7.09
C HIS A 131 18.50 -7.35 -7.37
N GLY A 132 17.33 -7.24 -6.72
CA GLY A 132 16.30 -8.28 -6.74
C GLY A 132 16.66 -9.48 -5.86
N LEU A 133 15.88 -10.56 -5.97
CA LEU A 133 16.06 -11.75 -5.16
C LEU A 133 17.31 -12.54 -5.58
N GLN A 134 18.44 -12.22 -4.95
CA GLN A 134 19.74 -12.86 -5.16
C GLN A 134 20.11 -13.78 -3.99
N SER A 135 21.17 -14.57 -4.18
CA SER A 135 21.68 -15.50 -3.14
C SER A 135 22.09 -14.78 -1.85
N HIS A 136 22.59 -13.54 -1.93
CA HIS A 136 22.92 -12.75 -0.74
C HIS A 136 21.65 -12.39 0.05
N ALA A 137 20.64 -11.81 -0.61
CA ALA A 137 19.34 -11.47 0.00
C ALA A 137 18.70 -12.68 0.69
N ALA A 138 18.66 -13.84 0.02
CA ALA A 138 18.09 -15.06 0.56
C ALA A 138 18.87 -15.60 1.78
N ARG A 139 20.22 -15.58 1.73
CA ARG A 139 21.04 -16.02 2.87
C ARG A 139 20.87 -15.11 4.08
N ALA A 140 20.90 -13.79 3.88
CA ALA A 140 20.71 -12.82 4.96
C ALA A 140 19.31 -12.97 5.61
N LYS A 141 18.25 -13.17 4.81
CA LYS A 141 16.89 -13.51 5.30
C LYS A 141 16.90 -14.76 6.19
N LEU A 142 17.54 -15.85 5.73
CA LEU A 142 17.64 -17.10 6.49
C LEU A 142 18.43 -16.94 7.80
N SER A 143 19.52 -16.17 7.77
CA SER A 143 20.30 -15.84 8.97
C SER A 143 19.47 -15.07 9.99
N ALA A 144 18.73 -14.05 9.55
CA ALA A 144 17.84 -13.27 10.41
C ALA A 144 16.75 -14.15 11.05
N LEU A 145 16.10 -15.01 10.27
CA LEU A 145 15.08 -15.95 10.77
C LEU A 145 15.67 -16.94 11.79
N SER A 146 16.89 -17.43 11.54
CA SER A 146 17.57 -18.34 12.46
C SER A 146 17.92 -17.68 13.80
N ALA A 147 18.36 -16.42 13.77
CA ALA A 147 18.63 -15.63 14.96
C ALA A 147 17.34 -15.34 15.76
N LEU A 148 16.26 -14.93 15.08
CA LEU A 148 14.94 -14.74 15.69
C LEU A 148 14.40 -16.02 16.33
N ALA A 149 14.47 -17.15 15.62
CA ALA A 149 14.02 -18.44 16.14
C ALA A 149 14.84 -18.87 17.37
N THR A 150 16.13 -18.55 17.41
CA THR A 150 16.99 -18.86 18.55
C THR A 150 16.62 -18.04 19.77
N SER A 151 16.44 -16.73 19.62
CA SER A 151 16.02 -15.86 20.73
C SER A 151 14.61 -16.20 21.23
N ALA A 152 13.67 -16.49 20.32
CA ALA A 152 12.31 -16.91 20.70
C ALA A 152 12.27 -18.19 21.55
N ARG A 153 13.18 -19.15 21.32
CA ARG A 153 13.28 -20.39 22.13
C ARG A 153 13.80 -20.13 23.55
N SER A 154 14.62 -19.10 23.73
CA SER A 154 15.18 -18.72 25.03
C SER A 154 14.24 -17.85 25.86
N GLY A 155 13.10 -17.45 25.29
CA GLY A 155 12.15 -16.50 25.88
C GLY A 155 12.57 -15.06 25.59
N VAL A 156 11.63 -14.25 25.07
CA VAL A 156 11.92 -12.86 24.69
C VAL A 156 11.87 -11.95 25.91
N GLY A 157 13.02 -11.43 26.33
CA GLY A 157 13.10 -10.45 27.41
C GLY A 157 12.57 -9.07 26.98
N ALA A 158 12.25 -8.20 27.95
CA ALA A 158 11.74 -6.85 27.67
C ALA A 158 12.67 -6.00 26.77
N HIS A 159 13.99 -6.16 26.91
CA HIS A 159 14.99 -5.47 26.10
C HIS A 159 15.14 -6.02 24.67
N GLU A 160 14.63 -7.23 24.41
CA GLU A 160 14.72 -7.89 23.11
C GLU A 160 13.48 -7.66 22.24
N VAL A 161 12.44 -7.01 22.79
CA VAL A 161 11.19 -6.73 22.08
C VAL A 161 11.43 -5.78 20.92
N SER A 162 12.10 -4.64 21.12
CA SER A 162 12.33 -3.66 20.04
C SER A 162 13.13 -4.25 18.87
N PRO A 163 14.26 -4.96 19.10
CA PRO A 163 14.99 -5.63 18.03
C PRO A 163 14.19 -6.75 17.34
N HIS A 164 13.36 -7.52 18.07
CA HIS A 164 12.44 -8.47 17.43
C HIS A 164 11.46 -7.78 16.49
N VAL A 165 10.80 -6.72 16.96
CA VAL A 165 9.81 -5.97 16.17
C VAL A 165 10.48 -5.38 14.93
N ALA A 166 11.65 -4.76 15.08
CA ALA A 166 12.42 -4.21 13.98
C ALA A 166 12.80 -5.27 12.93
N ALA A 167 13.37 -6.39 13.35
CA ALA A 167 13.78 -7.46 12.45
C ALA A 167 12.58 -8.08 11.71
N LEU A 168 11.47 -8.35 12.41
CA LEU A 168 10.24 -8.88 11.81
C LEU A 168 9.62 -7.90 10.82
N MET A 169 9.59 -6.60 11.13
CA MET A 169 9.04 -5.59 10.21
C MET A 169 9.94 -5.37 8.98
N LEU A 170 11.26 -5.47 9.11
CA LEU A 170 12.16 -5.47 7.95
C LEU A 170 11.93 -6.69 7.05
N LEU A 171 11.74 -7.88 7.63
CA LEU A 171 11.38 -9.08 6.88
C LEU A 171 9.98 -8.99 6.25
N CYS A 172 9.03 -8.33 6.93
CA CYS A 172 7.73 -7.98 6.35
C CYS A 172 7.92 -7.13 5.08
N CYS A 173 8.74 -6.08 5.14
CA CYS A 173 9.07 -5.27 3.97
C CYS A 173 9.81 -6.04 2.89
N PHE A 174 10.65 -7.02 3.25
CA PHE A 174 11.31 -7.91 2.31
C PHE A 174 10.27 -8.67 1.48
N GLU A 175 9.33 -9.38 2.10
CA GLU A 175 8.29 -10.12 1.37
C GLU A 175 7.43 -9.20 0.50
N ILE A 176 7.18 -7.99 0.97
CA ILE A 176 6.36 -6.99 0.28
C ILE A 176 7.09 -6.43 -0.95
N GLN A 177 8.42 -6.33 -0.92
CA GLN A 177 9.24 -5.91 -2.06
C GLN A 177 9.59 -7.08 -2.99
N GLU A 178 9.56 -8.32 -2.50
CA GLU A 178 9.83 -9.49 -3.30
C GLU A 178 8.78 -9.58 -4.41
N ALA A 179 9.21 -9.39 -5.66
CA ALA A 179 8.35 -9.49 -6.84
C ALA A 179 7.91 -10.94 -7.13
N SER A 180 8.14 -11.89 -6.21
CA SER A 180 7.71 -13.27 -6.39
C SER A 180 6.26 -13.41 -5.96
N ASP A 181 5.42 -13.92 -6.87
CA ASP A 181 3.98 -14.07 -6.65
C ASP A 181 3.61 -15.18 -5.64
N THR A 182 4.54 -15.57 -4.75
CA THR A 182 4.47 -16.90 -4.13
C THR A 182 3.94 -16.93 -2.71
N SER A 183 3.79 -15.81 -2.00
CA SER A 183 3.00 -15.85 -0.77
C SER A 183 2.65 -14.47 -0.19
N SER A 184 1.43 -14.36 0.34
CA SER A 184 1.03 -13.30 1.28
C SER A 184 1.74 -13.43 2.65
N GLN A 185 3.00 -13.90 2.67
CA GLN A 185 3.77 -14.23 3.87
C GLN A 185 4.06 -13.01 4.74
N TRP A 186 4.06 -11.81 4.16
CA TRP A 186 4.24 -10.56 4.89
C TRP A 186 3.25 -10.41 6.07
N LEU A 187 2.04 -10.97 5.94
CA LEU A 187 1.04 -11.00 7.01
C LEU A 187 1.51 -11.77 8.25
N HIS A 188 2.35 -12.80 8.08
CA HIS A 188 2.88 -13.55 9.21
C HIS A 188 3.74 -12.68 10.09
N TYR A 189 4.61 -11.87 9.52
CA TYR A 189 5.50 -11.02 10.29
C TYR A 189 4.69 -10.01 11.10
N VAL A 190 3.66 -9.41 10.51
CA VAL A 190 2.73 -8.51 11.22
C VAL A 190 2.00 -9.26 12.35
N SER A 191 1.49 -10.47 12.07
CA SER A 191 0.81 -11.31 13.07
C SER A 191 1.74 -11.74 14.21
N SER A 192 2.97 -12.14 13.89
CA SER A 192 4.01 -12.50 14.86
C SER A 192 4.37 -11.34 15.76
N VAL A 193 4.50 -10.12 15.20
CA VAL A 193 4.71 -8.91 16.00
C VAL A 193 3.53 -8.66 16.94
N LYS A 194 2.28 -8.81 16.47
CA LYS A 194 1.10 -8.64 17.33
C LYS A 194 1.06 -9.65 18.47
N SER A 195 1.34 -10.93 18.20
CA SER A 195 1.42 -11.98 19.21
C SER A 195 2.53 -11.70 20.22
N LEU A 196 3.70 -11.24 19.75
CA LEU A 196 4.81 -10.82 20.60
C LEU A 196 4.40 -9.68 21.52
N LEU A 197 3.78 -8.63 20.98
CA LEU A 197 3.37 -7.45 21.75
C LEU A 197 2.22 -7.76 22.72
N GLY A 198 1.35 -8.72 22.39
CA GLY A 198 0.31 -9.21 23.31
C GLY A 198 0.84 -9.99 24.52
N ALA A 199 2.05 -10.56 24.41
CA ALA A 199 2.71 -11.26 25.51
C ALA A 199 3.49 -10.31 26.45
N VAL A 200 3.71 -9.05 26.05
CA VAL A 200 4.49 -8.06 26.79
C VAL A 200 3.56 -7.18 27.64
N GLN A 201 3.98 -6.82 28.86
CA GLN A 201 3.20 -5.92 29.71
C GLN A 201 3.07 -4.51 29.08
N PRO A 202 1.87 -3.90 29.02
CA PRO A 202 1.65 -2.61 28.35
C PRO A 202 2.52 -1.46 28.88
N ASN A 203 2.87 -1.48 30.17
CA ASN A 203 3.68 -0.45 30.82
C ASN A 203 5.11 -0.36 30.27
N LEU A 204 5.64 -1.46 29.71
CA LEU A 204 6.97 -1.51 29.10
C LEU A 204 7.01 -0.89 27.69
N LEU A 205 5.85 -0.76 27.04
CA LEU A 205 5.75 -0.26 25.66
C LEU A 205 5.62 1.27 25.57
N GLY A 206 5.23 1.94 26.67
CA GLY A 206 4.86 3.36 26.67
C GLY A 206 5.98 4.37 26.97
N GLN A 207 7.15 3.91 27.41
CA GLN A 207 8.23 4.80 27.89
C GLN A 207 9.34 5.07 26.85
N ASP A 208 9.47 4.23 25.81
CA ASP A 208 10.55 4.33 24.83
C ASP A 208 10.12 5.04 23.54
N SER A 209 10.79 6.14 23.21
CA SER A 209 10.59 6.88 21.96
C SER A 209 10.88 6.04 20.71
N GLN A 210 11.84 5.10 20.76
CA GLN A 210 12.20 4.22 19.66
C GLN A 210 11.10 3.18 19.42
N MET A 211 10.60 2.55 20.49
CA MET A 211 9.45 1.66 20.43
C MET A 211 8.22 2.36 19.83
N ALA A 212 7.97 3.62 20.17
CA ALA A 212 6.82 4.35 19.61
C ALA A 212 6.88 4.48 18.07
N VAL A 213 8.06 4.70 17.49
CA VAL A 213 8.26 4.72 16.03
C VAL A 213 7.98 3.34 15.42
N LEU A 214 8.50 2.27 16.04
CA LEU A 214 8.25 0.90 15.59
C LEU A 214 6.76 0.53 15.68
N LEU A 215 6.08 0.89 16.77
CA LEU A 215 4.65 0.67 16.92
C LEU A 215 3.85 1.42 15.86
N CYS A 216 4.20 2.66 15.54
CA CYS A 216 3.56 3.40 14.46
C CYS A 216 3.72 2.68 13.11
N TRP A 217 4.89 2.13 12.84
CA TRP A 217 5.17 1.36 11.63
C TRP A 217 4.33 0.07 11.58
N VAL A 218 4.31 -0.71 12.67
CA VAL A 218 3.49 -1.92 12.81
C VAL A 218 2.00 -1.60 12.63
N SER A 219 1.51 -0.55 13.29
CA SER A 219 0.11 -0.13 13.23
C SER A 219 -0.31 0.25 11.81
N TYR A 220 0.56 0.91 11.04
CA TYR A 220 0.25 1.20 9.64
C TYR A 220 0.03 -0.10 8.84
N HIS A 221 0.95 -1.05 8.93
CA HIS A 221 0.85 -2.32 8.20
C HIS A 221 -0.37 -3.15 8.65
N ASP A 222 -0.65 -3.21 9.96
CA ASP A 222 -1.84 -3.91 10.48
C ASP A 222 -3.13 -3.27 9.93
N VAL A 223 -3.27 -1.95 9.98
CA VAL A 223 -4.49 -1.27 9.51
C VAL A 223 -4.67 -1.43 8.01
N MET A 224 -3.61 -1.29 7.21
CA MET A 224 -3.70 -1.50 5.76
C MET A 224 -3.99 -2.97 5.41
N SER A 225 -3.45 -3.93 6.17
CA SER A 225 -3.74 -5.35 5.95
C SER A 225 -5.23 -5.69 6.05
N ARG A 226 -5.95 -5.03 6.96
CA ARG A 226 -7.41 -5.23 7.13
C ARG A 226 -8.18 -4.78 5.89
N PHE A 227 -7.83 -3.62 5.35
CA PHE A 227 -8.40 -3.10 4.11
C PHE A 227 -8.18 -4.10 2.96
N SER A 228 -6.95 -4.56 2.78
CA SER A 228 -6.62 -5.53 1.74
C SER A 228 -7.36 -6.86 1.95
N LEU A 229 -7.32 -7.43 3.15
CA LEU A 229 -7.91 -8.74 3.46
C LEU A 229 -9.43 -8.74 3.31
N HIS A 230 -10.07 -7.61 3.57
CA HIS A 230 -11.50 -7.49 3.40
C HIS A 230 -11.89 -7.55 1.91
N HIS A 231 -11.18 -6.79 1.07
CA HIS A 231 -11.46 -6.73 -0.37
C HIS A 231 -10.91 -7.94 -1.13
N TRP A 232 -9.89 -8.61 -0.59
CA TRP A 232 -9.36 -9.84 -1.17
C TRP A 232 -10.22 -11.04 -0.76
N ARG A 233 -11.27 -11.28 -1.56
CA ARG A 233 -12.21 -12.40 -1.46
C ARG A 233 -11.71 -13.58 -2.31
N THR A 234 -10.52 -14.09 -1.99
CA THR A 234 -10.06 -15.37 -2.54
C THR A 234 -11.01 -16.51 -2.16
N ARG A 235 -11.11 -17.54 -3.01
CA ARG A 235 -11.95 -18.74 -2.78
C ARG A 235 -11.81 -19.19 -1.31
N SER A 236 -12.93 -19.36 -0.60
CA SER A 236 -12.92 -19.61 0.86
C SER A 236 -11.91 -20.67 1.29
N SER A 237 -11.71 -21.75 0.52
CA SER A 237 -10.71 -22.78 0.88
C SER A 237 -9.25 -22.31 0.81
N ALA A 238 -8.89 -21.39 -0.10
CA ALA A 238 -7.54 -20.85 -0.21
C ALA A 238 -7.29 -19.77 0.85
N LYS A 239 -8.31 -18.96 1.15
CA LYS A 239 -8.26 -17.96 2.23
C LYS A 239 -8.20 -18.64 3.60
N GLU A 240 -8.97 -19.70 3.81
CA GLU A 240 -8.95 -20.52 5.03
C GLU A 240 -7.69 -21.39 5.13
N MET A 241 -7.16 -21.90 4.02
CA MET A 241 -5.88 -22.63 4.03
C MET A 241 -4.68 -21.71 4.24
N LEU A 242 -4.73 -20.48 3.71
CA LEU A 242 -3.81 -19.42 4.10
C LEU A 242 -4.06 -19.11 5.58
N LEU A 243 -5.13 -18.43 5.98
CA LEU A 243 -5.33 -18.03 7.39
C LEU A 243 -5.17 -19.18 8.41
N GLY A 244 -5.69 -20.37 8.12
CA GLY A 244 -5.63 -21.57 8.97
C GLY A 244 -4.31 -22.35 8.89
N GLY A 245 -3.71 -22.53 7.72
CA GLY A 245 -2.38 -23.13 7.56
C GLY A 245 -1.26 -22.20 8.06
N LEU A 246 -1.53 -20.90 8.09
CA LEU A 246 -0.66 -19.86 8.62
C LEU A 246 -0.81 -19.64 10.13
N GLY A 247 -1.76 -20.32 10.80
CA GLY A 247 -2.01 -20.17 12.24
C GLY A 247 -2.37 -18.74 12.67
N ILE A 248 -2.82 -17.91 11.73
CA ILE A 248 -3.17 -16.51 11.99
C ILE A 248 -4.58 -16.50 12.58
N PRO A 249 -4.78 -16.20 13.87
CA PRO A 249 -6.12 -16.01 14.39
C PRO A 249 -6.80 -14.89 13.61
N ALA A 250 -8.10 -15.05 13.34
CA ALA A 250 -8.91 -14.01 12.70
C ALA A 250 -8.58 -12.63 13.32
N PRO A 251 -8.44 -11.56 12.51
CA PRO A 251 -7.96 -10.27 12.99
C PRO A 251 -8.76 -9.81 14.21
N GLN A 252 -8.18 -9.96 15.40
CA GLN A 252 -8.85 -9.60 16.64
C GLN A 252 -8.85 -8.06 16.78
N PRO A 253 -10.01 -7.43 17.03
CA PRO A 253 -10.11 -5.98 17.15
C PRO A 253 -9.32 -5.42 18.35
N ASP A 254 -9.14 -6.21 19.41
CA ASP A 254 -8.59 -5.75 20.69
C ASP A 254 -7.09 -5.50 20.70
N THR A 255 -6.29 -6.32 20.01
CA THR A 255 -4.82 -6.19 20.00
C THR A 255 -4.40 -4.88 19.34
N SER A 256 -5.06 -4.49 18.26
CA SER A 256 -4.76 -3.23 17.57
C SER A 256 -5.21 -2.01 18.38
N ARG A 257 -6.25 -2.14 19.21
CA ARG A 257 -6.64 -1.08 20.14
C ARG A 257 -5.55 -0.82 21.17
N ALA A 258 -4.92 -1.87 21.70
CA ALA A 258 -3.81 -1.76 22.66
C ALA A 258 -2.55 -1.11 22.05
N LEU A 259 -2.18 -1.50 20.82
CA LEU A 259 -1.06 -0.88 20.08
C LEU A 259 -1.26 0.61 19.84
N MET A 260 -2.52 1.00 19.65
CA MET A 260 -2.90 2.36 19.30
C MET A 260 -3.10 3.24 20.55
N THR A 261 -3.47 2.68 21.70
CA THR A 261 -3.62 3.43 22.96
C THR A 261 -2.31 3.97 23.52
N SER A 262 -1.18 3.28 23.30
CA SER A 262 0.14 3.71 23.79
C SER A 262 0.74 4.88 23.00
N SER A 263 0.24 5.14 21.78
CA SER A 263 0.89 6.01 20.79
C SER A 263 0.08 7.26 20.39
N THR A 264 -0.84 7.73 21.25
CA THR A 264 -1.68 8.94 21.03
C THR A 264 -0.90 10.25 20.81
N ARG A 265 0.42 10.25 21.05
CA ARG A 265 1.27 11.44 20.94
C ARG A 265 1.54 11.90 19.49
N PHE A 266 1.18 11.11 18.48
CA PHE A 266 1.53 11.39 17.08
C PHE A 266 0.28 11.59 16.19
N PRO A 267 0.20 12.69 15.39
CA PRO A 267 -0.95 12.97 14.52
C PRO A 267 -1.27 11.84 13.54
N CYS A 268 -0.24 11.19 13.01
CA CYS A 268 -0.37 10.09 12.08
C CYS A 268 -1.02 8.83 12.67
N VAL A 269 -0.75 8.53 13.94
CA VAL A 269 -1.38 7.43 14.68
C VAL A 269 -2.86 7.72 14.86
N ALA A 270 -3.23 8.97 15.10
CA ALA A 270 -4.63 9.35 15.20
C ALA A 270 -5.36 9.22 13.85
N MET A 271 -4.74 9.50 12.70
CA MET A 271 -5.35 9.17 11.40
C MET A 271 -5.46 7.65 11.16
N LEU A 272 -4.46 6.86 11.56
CA LEU A 272 -4.53 5.41 11.44
C LEU A 272 -5.61 4.79 12.33
N LYS A 273 -5.85 5.38 13.52
CA LYS A 273 -7.00 5.01 14.36
C LYS A 273 -8.31 5.27 13.65
N MET A 274 -8.45 6.45 13.03
CA MET A 274 -9.64 6.77 12.26
C MET A 274 -9.82 5.79 11.09
N ALA A 275 -8.75 5.46 10.37
CA ALA A 275 -8.81 4.45 9.31
C ALA A 275 -9.30 3.09 9.83
N ALA A 276 -8.75 2.62 10.96
CA ALA A 276 -9.18 1.37 11.59
C ALA A 276 -10.66 1.40 12.02
N GLU A 277 -11.13 2.49 12.63
CA GLU A 277 -12.54 2.66 13.00
C GLU A 277 -13.44 2.62 11.76
N ILE A 278 -13.07 3.33 10.69
CA ILE A 278 -13.82 3.36 9.44
C ILE A 278 -13.90 1.96 8.81
N PHE A 279 -12.77 1.25 8.75
CA PHE A 279 -12.73 -0.09 8.19
C PHE A 279 -13.64 -1.04 8.97
N ASN A 280 -13.62 -1.03 10.31
CA ASN A 280 -14.50 -1.89 11.10
C ASN A 280 -16.00 -1.58 10.85
N VAL A 281 -16.37 -0.30 10.68
CA VAL A 281 -17.79 0.09 10.49
C VAL A 281 -18.27 -0.23 9.09
N VAL A 282 -17.46 0.10 8.09
CA VAL A 282 -17.83 0.02 6.67
C VAL A 282 -17.76 -1.41 6.15
N LEU A 283 -16.76 -2.17 6.61
CA LEU A 283 -16.44 -3.48 6.07
C LEU A 283 -17.15 -4.61 6.82
N GLU A 284 -17.62 -4.37 8.06
CA GLU A 284 -18.36 -5.35 8.87
C GLU A 284 -19.73 -4.79 9.33
N PRO A 285 -20.61 -4.37 8.40
CA PRO A 285 -21.86 -3.70 8.73
C PRO A 285 -22.85 -4.63 9.46
N ASP A 286 -22.84 -5.93 9.18
CA ASP A 286 -23.77 -6.89 9.79
C ASP A 286 -23.43 -7.16 11.26
N GLU A 287 -22.15 -7.13 11.64
CA GLU A 287 -21.74 -7.18 13.05
C GLU A 287 -22.07 -5.89 13.80
N ALA A 288 -21.96 -4.73 13.14
CA ALA A 288 -22.37 -3.47 13.74
C ALA A 288 -23.90 -3.44 13.97
N ARG A 289 -24.69 -3.92 13.00
CA ARG A 289 -26.15 -4.04 13.12
C ARG A 289 -26.58 -5.04 14.18
N SER A 290 -25.92 -6.19 14.30
CA SER A 290 -26.23 -7.19 15.33
C SER A 290 -25.96 -6.68 16.74
N ARG A 291 -25.02 -5.72 16.90
CA ARG A 291 -24.78 -4.98 18.14
C ARG A 291 -25.77 -3.82 18.39
N GLY A 292 -26.79 -3.65 17.54
CA GLY A 292 -27.79 -2.58 17.65
C GLY A 292 -27.24 -1.17 17.37
N ILE A 293 -26.09 -1.06 16.69
CA ILE A 293 -25.44 0.21 16.41
C ILE A 293 -26.10 0.89 15.21
N ASP A 294 -26.50 2.15 15.38
CA ASP A 294 -26.92 2.99 14.27
C ASP A 294 -25.72 3.39 13.42
N ILE A 295 -25.54 2.67 12.31
CA ILE A 295 -24.45 2.89 11.36
C ILE A 295 -24.48 4.32 10.80
N GLN A 296 -25.65 4.89 10.52
CA GLN A 296 -25.72 6.21 9.90
C GLN A 296 -25.27 7.32 10.86
N ASN A 297 -25.65 7.21 12.13
CA ASN A 297 -25.15 8.09 13.18
C ASN A 297 -23.64 7.92 13.38
N LEU A 298 -23.13 6.68 13.38
CA LEU A 298 -21.70 6.42 13.52
C LEU A 298 -20.87 6.98 12.36
N LEU A 299 -21.33 6.81 11.12
CA LEU A 299 -20.69 7.41 9.94
C LEU A 299 -20.64 8.94 10.04
N THR A 300 -21.71 9.56 10.54
CA THR A 300 -21.77 11.02 10.75
C THR A 300 -20.76 11.47 11.80
N VAL A 301 -20.65 10.74 12.92
CA VAL A 301 -19.65 11.02 13.97
C VAL A 301 -18.23 10.86 13.45
N LEU A 302 -17.96 9.84 12.63
CA LEU A 302 -16.65 9.62 12.02
C LEU A 302 -16.30 10.74 11.02
N GLU A 303 -17.24 11.17 10.19
CA GLU A 303 -17.05 12.32 9.28
C GLU A 303 -16.73 13.60 10.06
N GLN A 304 -17.46 13.86 11.15
CA GLN A 304 -17.22 15.03 12.01
C GLN A 304 -15.83 14.98 12.66
N LYS A 305 -15.45 13.83 13.23
CA LYS A 305 -14.10 13.62 13.82
C LYS A 305 -12.98 13.80 12.79
N LEU A 306 -13.17 13.29 11.58
CA LEU A 306 -12.20 13.48 10.51
C LEU A 306 -12.09 14.95 10.11
N THR A 307 -13.20 15.67 10.04
CA THR A 307 -13.23 17.08 9.61
C THR A 307 -12.67 18.02 10.68
N SER A 308 -12.81 17.69 11.96
CA SER A 308 -12.26 18.47 13.07
C SER A 308 -10.76 18.26 13.31
N PHE A 309 -10.13 17.34 12.58
CA PHE A 309 -8.71 17.07 12.70
C PHE A 309 -7.90 18.33 12.33
N PRO A 310 -7.01 18.83 13.21
CA PRO A 310 -6.28 20.06 12.95
C PRO A 310 -5.29 19.84 11.81
N LEU A 311 -5.62 20.38 10.64
CA LEU A 311 -4.66 20.62 9.57
C LEU A 311 -4.24 22.09 9.65
N PRO A 312 -2.94 22.42 9.65
CA PRO A 312 -2.50 23.80 9.49
C PRO A 312 -3.10 24.38 8.21
N ALA A 313 -3.61 25.60 8.30
CA ALA A 313 -4.16 26.30 7.14
C ALA A 313 -3.12 26.33 6.01
N GLU A 314 -3.55 26.10 4.76
CA GLU A 314 -2.65 26.32 3.63
C GLU A 314 -2.15 27.76 3.70
N PRO A 315 -0.83 28.00 3.51
CA PRO A 315 -0.33 29.37 3.46
C PRO A 315 -1.08 30.09 2.35
N ALA A 316 -1.66 31.24 2.69
CA ALA A 316 -2.30 32.10 1.71
C ALA A 316 -1.29 32.39 0.59
N VAL A 317 -1.77 32.29 -0.65
CA VAL A 317 -0.97 32.68 -1.82
C VAL A 317 -0.80 34.20 -1.75
N ASP A 318 0.29 34.67 -1.16
CA ASP A 318 0.66 36.09 -1.20
C ASP A 318 0.86 36.47 -2.67
N SER A 319 -0.14 37.17 -3.21
CA SER A 319 -0.22 37.55 -4.63
C SER A 319 0.78 38.65 -5.02
N ALA A 320 1.79 38.93 -4.20
CA ALA A 320 2.74 40.03 -4.40
C ALA A 320 4.12 39.57 -4.91
N HIS A 321 4.52 38.31 -4.71
CA HIS A 321 5.80 37.78 -5.18
C HIS A 321 5.57 36.34 -5.64
N GLY A 322 5.86 36.01 -6.90
CA GLY A 322 5.57 34.72 -7.54
C GLY A 322 6.26 33.47 -6.94
N GLY A 323 6.69 33.51 -5.68
CA GLY A 323 7.15 32.38 -4.90
C GLY A 323 5.96 31.57 -4.38
N ARG A 324 5.69 30.42 -5.00
CA ARG A 324 4.70 29.45 -4.55
C ARG A 324 5.10 28.92 -3.17
N ALA A 325 4.38 29.27 -2.11
CA ALA A 325 4.62 28.69 -0.79
C ALA A 325 4.46 27.17 -0.85
N MET A 326 5.56 26.45 -0.62
CA MET A 326 5.60 25.00 -0.61
C MET A 326 4.96 24.53 0.69
N LEU A 327 3.91 23.72 0.60
CA LEU A 327 3.39 23.00 1.75
C LEU A 327 4.49 22.07 2.27
N SER A 328 4.67 21.98 3.58
CA SER A 328 5.50 20.91 4.16
C SER A 328 4.96 19.56 3.67
N GLU A 329 5.86 18.67 3.25
CA GLU A 329 5.54 17.33 2.71
C GLU A 329 4.64 16.54 3.67
N ASP A 330 4.91 16.67 4.97
CA ASP A 330 4.16 16.00 6.04
C ASP A 330 2.72 16.54 6.12
N LEU A 331 2.53 17.85 6.00
CA LEU A 331 1.20 18.47 6.00
C LEU A 331 0.39 18.08 4.77
N ALA A 332 1.04 18.03 3.60
CA ALA A 332 0.40 17.57 2.39
C ALA A 332 -0.03 16.10 2.50
N THR A 333 0.82 15.25 3.10
CA THR A 333 0.52 13.83 3.35
C THR A 333 -0.66 13.66 4.30
N MET A 334 -0.67 14.38 5.42
CA MET A 334 -1.78 14.35 6.39
C MET A 334 -3.10 14.80 5.74
N ALA A 335 -3.07 15.90 4.98
CA ALA A 335 -4.27 16.41 4.31
C ALA A 335 -4.78 15.44 3.22
N ILE A 336 -3.89 14.83 2.45
CA ILE A 336 -4.27 13.81 1.46
C ILE A 336 -4.87 12.60 2.16
N PHE A 337 -4.27 12.11 3.24
CA PHE A 337 -4.77 10.96 3.98
C PHE A 337 -6.16 11.23 4.61
N GLN A 338 -6.37 12.44 5.14
CA GLN A 338 -7.69 12.85 5.62
C GLN A 338 -8.73 12.86 4.49
N LEU A 339 -8.40 13.43 3.32
CA LEU A 339 -9.28 13.43 2.14
C LEU A 339 -9.59 12.00 1.69
N THR A 340 -8.59 11.13 1.65
CA THR A 340 -8.74 9.70 1.36
C THR A 340 -9.78 9.04 2.26
N LEU A 341 -9.67 9.20 3.57
CA LEU A 341 -10.60 8.58 4.52
C LEU A 341 -12.02 9.13 4.37
N LEU A 342 -12.18 10.44 4.16
CA LEU A 342 -13.49 11.06 3.91
C LEU A 342 -14.13 10.54 2.62
N VAL A 343 -13.36 10.44 1.54
CA VAL A 343 -13.82 9.91 0.25
C VAL A 343 -14.22 8.45 0.40
N TYR A 344 -13.35 7.63 1.00
CA TYR A 344 -13.62 6.21 1.21
C TYR A 344 -14.90 6.00 2.05
N LEU A 345 -15.04 6.70 3.16
CA LEU A 345 -16.20 6.63 4.05
C LEU A 345 -17.51 6.89 3.30
N GLU A 346 -17.58 7.98 2.53
CA GLU A 346 -18.79 8.37 1.80
C GLU A 346 -19.11 7.39 0.66
N ARG A 347 -18.10 6.89 -0.06
CA ARG A 347 -18.31 5.94 -1.17
C ARG A 347 -18.72 4.56 -0.68
N ALA A 348 -18.11 4.10 0.40
CA ALA A 348 -18.32 2.78 0.93
C ALA A 348 -19.61 2.63 1.73
N ALA A 349 -20.11 3.72 2.33
CA ALA A 349 -21.43 3.77 2.96
C ALA A 349 -22.62 3.69 1.99
N GLY A 350 -22.39 3.46 0.69
CA GLY A 350 -23.46 3.40 -0.31
C GLY A 350 -23.99 4.77 -0.74
N GLY A 351 -23.23 5.85 -0.49
CA GLY A 351 -23.59 7.17 -0.98
C GLY A 351 -23.73 7.19 -2.52
N PRO A 352 -24.73 7.91 -3.08
CA PRO A 352 -24.93 7.98 -4.52
C PRO A 352 -23.65 8.45 -5.22
N PRO A 353 -23.38 7.98 -6.46
CA PRO A 353 -22.11 8.22 -7.15
C PRO A 353 -21.82 9.73 -7.33
N ALA A 354 -20.82 10.24 -6.60
CA ALA A 354 -20.16 11.54 -6.82
C ALA A 354 -21.06 12.79 -6.96
N GLN A 355 -22.29 12.80 -6.40
CA GLN A 355 -23.20 13.94 -6.60
C GLN A 355 -23.18 14.98 -5.47
N SER A 356 -22.65 14.64 -4.28
CA SER A 356 -22.60 15.62 -3.17
C SER A 356 -21.59 16.74 -3.47
N GLY A 357 -21.97 17.99 -3.22
CA GLY A 357 -21.06 19.14 -3.40
C GLY A 357 -19.80 19.04 -2.54
N LYS A 358 -19.89 18.37 -1.38
CA LYS A 358 -18.76 18.09 -0.49
C LYS A 358 -17.75 17.14 -1.16
N MET A 359 -18.21 16.02 -1.73
CA MET A 359 -17.34 15.06 -2.43
C MET A 359 -16.59 15.74 -3.58
N LYS A 360 -17.29 16.50 -4.42
CA LYS A 360 -16.67 17.23 -5.54
C LYS A 360 -15.58 18.20 -5.06
N SER A 361 -15.83 18.92 -3.96
CA SER A 361 -14.84 19.82 -3.35
C SER A 361 -13.61 19.06 -2.82
N ARG A 362 -13.83 17.93 -2.12
CA ARG A 362 -12.77 17.06 -1.60
C ARG A 362 -11.88 16.53 -2.73
N LEU A 363 -12.48 16.00 -3.80
CA LEU A 363 -11.75 15.47 -4.96
C LEU A 363 -11.00 16.57 -5.72
N LYS A 364 -11.62 17.73 -5.94
CA LYS A 364 -10.95 18.88 -6.57
C LYS A 364 -9.71 19.30 -5.79
N ARG A 365 -9.80 19.34 -4.45
CA ARG A 365 -8.66 19.63 -3.57
C ARG A 365 -7.58 18.54 -3.68
N ALA A 366 -7.96 17.26 -3.65
CA ALA A 366 -7.03 16.14 -3.76
C ALA A 366 -6.22 16.19 -5.08
N PHE A 367 -6.91 16.34 -6.23
CA PHE A 367 -6.21 16.40 -7.52
C PHE A 367 -5.36 17.66 -7.68
N ALA A 368 -5.77 18.80 -7.11
CA ALA A 368 -4.93 20.00 -7.07
C ALA A 368 -3.64 19.78 -6.25
N MET A 369 -3.70 19.01 -5.17
CA MET A 369 -2.52 18.62 -4.40
C MET A 369 -1.63 17.64 -5.19
N PHE A 370 -2.21 16.60 -5.80
CA PHE A 370 -1.46 15.65 -6.64
C PHE A 370 -0.73 16.34 -7.79
N ALA A 371 -1.34 17.33 -8.45
CA ALA A 371 -0.69 18.11 -9.50
C ALA A 371 0.51 18.94 -9.00
N ARG A 372 0.57 19.28 -7.71
CA ARG A 372 1.63 20.11 -7.10
C ARG A 372 2.78 19.30 -6.52
N LEU A 373 2.52 18.09 -6.03
CA LEU A 373 3.53 17.25 -5.40
C LEU A 373 4.52 16.70 -6.40
N GLU A 374 5.82 16.73 -6.10
CA GLU A 374 6.81 16.10 -6.97
C GLU A 374 6.78 14.58 -6.84
N THR A 375 6.77 14.06 -5.62
CA THR A 375 6.67 12.62 -5.35
C THR A 375 5.57 12.34 -4.32
N PHE A 376 4.97 11.15 -4.38
CA PHE A 376 4.02 10.69 -3.37
C PHE A 376 3.99 9.16 -3.31
N GLN A 377 4.51 8.61 -2.22
CA GLN A 377 4.78 7.17 -2.11
C GLN A 377 3.65 6.38 -1.42
N ARG A 378 2.63 7.06 -0.87
CA ARG A 378 1.57 6.39 -0.10
C ARG A 378 0.56 5.73 -1.03
N GLN A 379 0.69 4.42 -1.22
CA GLN A 379 -0.11 3.64 -2.15
C GLN A 379 -1.61 3.65 -1.82
N PHE A 380 -1.99 3.54 -0.54
CA PHE A 380 -3.40 3.53 -0.14
C PHE A 380 -4.13 4.85 -0.49
N PRO A 381 -3.65 6.04 -0.07
CA PRO A 381 -4.25 7.31 -0.47
C PRO A 381 -4.29 7.53 -1.99
N LEU A 382 -3.20 7.17 -2.67
CA LEU A 382 -3.10 7.26 -4.12
C LEU A 382 -4.15 6.38 -4.82
N LEU A 383 -4.36 5.16 -4.34
CA LEU A 383 -5.37 4.25 -4.87
C LEU A 383 -6.78 4.81 -4.69
N ILE A 384 -7.19 5.14 -3.45
CA ILE A 384 -8.56 5.56 -3.17
C ILE A 384 -8.92 6.84 -3.93
N LEU A 385 -8.05 7.85 -3.91
CA LEU A 385 -8.32 9.11 -4.61
C LEU A 385 -8.18 8.95 -6.12
N GLY A 386 -7.22 8.14 -6.59
CA GLY A 386 -7.04 7.87 -8.01
C GLY A 386 -8.20 7.09 -8.62
N CYS A 387 -8.84 6.18 -7.88
CA CYS A 387 -10.06 5.47 -8.30
C CYS A 387 -11.23 6.42 -8.60
N GLU A 388 -11.18 7.66 -8.08
CA GLU A 388 -12.19 8.69 -8.34
C GLU A 388 -11.83 9.64 -9.49
N ALA A 389 -10.79 9.34 -10.27
CA ALA A 389 -10.45 10.07 -11.50
C ALA A 389 -11.44 9.72 -12.63
N ARG A 390 -12.52 10.52 -12.73
CA ARG A 390 -13.62 10.34 -13.70
C ARG A 390 -13.37 10.95 -15.07
N THR A 391 -12.36 11.82 -15.17
CA THR A 391 -12.00 12.50 -16.43
C THR A 391 -10.59 12.12 -16.83
N ASP A 392 -10.29 12.18 -18.13
CA ASP A 392 -8.93 11.96 -18.61
C ASP A 392 -7.94 12.95 -18.00
N ALA A 393 -8.36 14.19 -17.73
CA ALA A 393 -7.54 15.18 -17.05
C ALA A 393 -7.12 14.72 -15.64
N ASP A 394 -8.06 14.20 -14.85
CA ASP A 394 -7.76 13.68 -13.50
C ASP A 394 -6.89 12.42 -13.58
N ARG A 395 -7.15 11.53 -14.54
CA ARG A 395 -6.34 10.30 -14.76
C ARG A 395 -4.90 10.66 -15.13
N ILE A 396 -4.72 11.68 -15.96
CA ILE A 396 -3.40 12.22 -16.33
C ILE A 396 -2.67 12.74 -15.10
N VAL A 397 -3.33 13.48 -14.21
CA VAL A 397 -2.72 13.98 -12.95
C VAL A 397 -2.21 12.82 -12.09
N VAL A 398 -3.00 11.75 -11.94
CA VAL A 398 -2.61 10.57 -11.16
C VAL A 398 -1.44 9.83 -11.80
N LEU A 399 -1.49 9.59 -13.11
CA LEU A 399 -0.41 8.92 -13.84
C LEU A 399 0.88 9.76 -13.87
N ASP A 400 0.77 11.09 -13.90
CA ASP A 400 1.91 12.00 -13.78
C ASP A 400 2.58 11.92 -12.42
N LEU A 401 1.80 11.89 -11.35
CA LEU A 401 2.34 11.76 -10.01
C LEU A 401 3.06 10.41 -9.83
N ILE A 402 2.49 9.33 -10.35
CA ILE A 402 3.15 8.00 -10.37
C ILE A 402 4.46 8.09 -11.15
N ALA A 403 4.44 8.63 -12.37
CA ALA A 403 5.63 8.71 -13.22
C ALA A 403 6.73 9.61 -12.63
N ARG A 404 6.36 10.69 -11.92
CA ARG A 404 7.33 11.52 -11.19
C ARG A 404 7.92 10.77 -10.00
N THR A 405 7.08 10.05 -9.26
CA THR A 405 7.51 9.26 -8.09
C THR A 405 8.44 8.11 -8.48
N GLU A 406 8.16 7.40 -9.58
CA GLU A 406 8.99 6.29 -10.07
C GLU A 406 10.32 6.73 -10.71
N ARG A 407 10.53 8.03 -10.97
CA ARG A 407 11.85 8.54 -11.39
C ARG A 407 12.87 8.52 -10.26
N ASP A 408 12.41 8.51 -9.01
CA ASP A 408 13.27 8.38 -7.85
C ASP A 408 13.56 6.90 -7.59
N THR A 409 14.80 6.48 -7.85
CA THR A 409 15.26 5.09 -7.68
C THR A 409 15.25 4.61 -6.23
N GLY A 410 15.06 5.50 -5.25
CA GLY A 410 14.89 5.14 -3.85
C GLY A 410 13.46 4.77 -3.46
N VAL A 411 12.52 4.84 -4.40
CA VAL A 411 11.10 4.62 -4.11
C VAL A 411 10.66 3.25 -4.59
N ARG A 412 9.79 2.64 -3.78
CA ARG A 412 9.13 1.39 -4.13
C ARG A 412 8.30 1.54 -5.42
N SER A 413 8.33 0.51 -6.26
CA SER A 413 7.51 0.46 -7.48
C SER A 413 6.02 0.69 -7.18
N LEU A 414 5.39 1.58 -7.96
CA LEU A 414 3.95 1.85 -7.91
C LEU A 414 3.19 1.09 -9.01
N GLN A 415 3.87 0.18 -9.73
CA GLN A 415 3.30 -0.58 -10.84
C GLN A 415 2.04 -1.36 -10.44
N GLY A 416 2.03 -1.97 -9.25
CA GLY A 416 0.85 -2.66 -8.71
C GLY A 416 -0.33 -1.72 -8.50
N THR A 417 -0.10 -0.57 -7.83
CA THR A 417 -1.12 0.47 -7.64
C THR A 417 -1.66 1.01 -8.96
N LYS A 418 -0.77 1.27 -9.93
CA LYS A 418 -1.14 1.71 -11.27
C LYS A 418 -2.01 0.69 -12.00
N ALA A 419 -1.66 -0.60 -11.92
CA ALA A 419 -2.45 -1.66 -12.55
C ALA A 419 -3.86 -1.79 -11.93
N LEU A 420 -3.97 -1.64 -10.61
CA LEU A 420 -5.26 -1.62 -9.90
C LEU A 420 -6.11 -0.41 -10.32
N LEU A 421 -5.52 0.79 -10.36
CA LEU A 421 -6.18 2.03 -10.80
C LEU A 421 -6.75 1.89 -12.21
N GLN A 422 -5.93 1.41 -13.15
CA GLN A 422 -6.35 1.25 -14.54
C GLN A 422 -7.50 0.25 -14.68
N SER A 423 -7.49 -0.85 -13.92
CA SER A 423 -8.62 -1.77 -13.91
C SER A 423 -9.87 -1.16 -13.29
N PHE A 424 -9.73 -0.36 -12.23
CA PHE A 424 -10.87 0.35 -11.66
C PHE A 424 -11.50 1.32 -12.65
N TRP A 425 -10.66 2.09 -13.38
CA TRP A 425 -11.11 2.99 -14.45
C TRP A 425 -11.76 2.23 -15.61
N ALA A 426 -11.21 1.08 -16.01
CA ALA A 426 -11.81 0.25 -17.04
C ALA A 426 -13.21 -0.25 -16.64
N GLN A 427 -13.43 -0.61 -15.37
CA GLN A 427 -14.75 -0.97 -14.87
C GLN A 427 -15.72 0.22 -14.89
N ASP A 428 -15.23 1.42 -14.61
CA ASP A 428 -16.03 2.64 -14.69
C ASP A 428 -16.39 3.03 -16.13
N ASP A 429 -15.49 2.78 -17.08
CA ASP A 429 -15.71 3.07 -18.51
C ASP A 429 -16.63 2.03 -19.18
N LEU A 430 -16.63 0.78 -18.70
CA LEU A 430 -17.50 -0.30 -19.18
C LEU A 430 -18.92 -0.25 -18.61
N ALA A 431 -19.10 0.38 -17.44
CA ALA A 431 -20.37 0.36 -16.73
C ALA A 431 -21.42 1.30 -17.34
N GLU A 432 -22.47 0.74 -17.95
CA GLU A 432 -23.67 1.50 -18.35
C GLU A 432 -24.51 1.94 -17.14
N THR A 433 -24.59 1.09 -16.12
CA THR A 433 -25.17 1.40 -14.80
C THR A 433 -24.08 1.26 -13.74
N GLY A 434 -24.00 2.22 -12.81
CA GLY A 434 -22.88 2.29 -11.87
C GLY A 434 -22.74 1.03 -11.01
N VAL A 435 -21.56 0.40 -11.04
CA VAL A 435 -21.23 -0.74 -10.17
C VAL A 435 -20.96 -0.24 -8.75
N ALA A 436 -21.46 -0.95 -7.74
CA ALA A 436 -21.22 -0.64 -6.35
C ALA A 436 -19.72 -0.55 -6.04
N TYR A 437 -19.34 0.48 -5.29
CA TYR A 437 -17.94 0.82 -5.05
C TYR A 437 -17.16 -0.33 -4.42
N ILE A 438 -17.73 -0.95 -3.39
CA ILE A 438 -17.12 -2.07 -2.66
C ILE A 438 -16.96 -3.30 -3.55
N ASP A 439 -17.93 -3.59 -4.41
CA ASP A 439 -17.86 -4.77 -5.29
C ASP A 439 -16.76 -4.64 -6.33
N LYS A 440 -16.52 -3.42 -6.86
CA LYS A 440 -15.35 -3.17 -7.72
C LYS A 440 -14.04 -3.44 -7.00
N PHE A 441 -13.88 -2.97 -5.76
CA PHE A 441 -12.68 -3.28 -4.97
C PHE A 441 -12.53 -4.78 -4.76
N ASN A 442 -13.63 -5.47 -4.43
CA ASN A 442 -13.61 -6.90 -4.21
C ASN A 442 -13.16 -7.67 -5.46
N ALA A 443 -13.73 -7.34 -6.62
CA ALA A 443 -13.39 -8.00 -7.87
C ALA A 443 -11.95 -7.71 -8.31
N VAL A 444 -11.54 -6.43 -8.32
CA VAL A 444 -10.21 -6.02 -8.77
C VAL A 444 -9.12 -6.60 -7.86
N PHE A 445 -9.32 -6.64 -6.54
CA PHE A 445 -8.32 -7.18 -5.63
C PHE A 445 -8.26 -8.70 -5.72
N SER A 446 -9.41 -9.37 -5.75
CA SER A 446 -9.50 -10.84 -5.83
C SER A 446 -9.00 -11.40 -7.16
N SER A 447 -8.78 -10.54 -8.17
CA SER A 447 -8.12 -10.92 -9.41
C SER A 447 -6.62 -11.18 -9.27
N SER A 448 -6.00 -10.69 -8.18
CA SER A 448 -4.60 -10.94 -7.89
C SER A 448 -4.46 -12.20 -7.03
N ASP A 449 -3.48 -13.05 -7.38
CA ASP A 449 -3.12 -14.22 -6.59
C ASP A 449 -2.39 -13.85 -5.28
N ILE A 450 -1.97 -12.60 -5.13
CA ILE A 450 -1.27 -12.07 -3.95
C ILE A 450 -2.12 -10.99 -3.31
N LEU A 451 -2.10 -10.95 -1.98
CA LEU A 451 -2.71 -9.86 -1.24
C LEU A 451 -1.93 -8.54 -1.43
N PRO A 452 -2.55 -7.47 -1.97
CA PRO A 452 -1.90 -6.17 -2.05
C PRO A 452 -1.59 -5.61 -0.65
N ALA A 453 -0.39 -5.10 -0.41
CA ALA A 453 0.00 -4.67 0.93
C ALA A 453 -0.26 -3.17 1.24
N PHE A 454 -0.46 -2.33 0.22
CA PHE A 454 -0.69 -0.86 0.28
C PHE A 454 0.17 -0.10 1.31
N VAL A 455 1.40 -0.57 1.49
CA VAL A 455 2.42 0.01 2.37
C VAL A 455 3.48 0.78 1.62
#